data_AF-A0A1H6NNR7-F1
#
_entry.id   AF-A0A1H6NNR7-F1
#
_cell.length_a   1.000
_cell.length_b   1.000
_cell.length_c   1.000
_cell.angle_alpha   90.00
_cell.angle_beta   90.00
_cell.angle_gamma   90.00
#
_symmetry.space_group_name_H-M   'P 1'
#
loop_
_entity.id
_entity.type
_entity.pdbx_description
1 polymer ?
#
loop_
_entity_poly.entity_id
_entity_poly.type
_entity_poly.pdbx_seq_one_letter_code
_entity_poly.pdbx_strand_id
1 'polypeptide(L)'
;MRVYNADRKESKFNSKIFRHLGTSPVAAAERVEGMFSHQQHCAINLDYSVSIFDILGRVILEKSLEQHLVDFCNYAKTFHISEYCIIANNPLRLIDLWEDDPIGSAGPMVIDKSQISLSEQREIQAIFHPFYSVIHPPHIFNSMSFKDIKAIKRNYLSNILFKEELKKRKDRSHAIGEDFNIAQYQEIVWLDLTFKLKKWALGKGYDSFVYSNKKEGNGEDAYITLLPGQLKSTGIALEFLEDKYLSEMPKVIKEMVDRYRGRSLEKVYHALWGQNDPMRYWK
;
A
#
# COMPACT_ATOMS: atom_id res chain seq x y z
N MET A 1 3.70 10.58 -18.68
CA MET A 1 3.14 9.21 -18.79
C MET A 1 1.79 9.16 -18.07
N ARG A 2 0.84 8.33 -18.52
CA ARG A 2 -0.44 8.13 -17.81
C ARG A 2 -0.26 7.16 -16.65
N VAL A 3 -0.86 7.46 -15.51
CA VAL A 3 -0.83 6.64 -14.30
C VAL A 3 -2.13 6.79 -13.52
N TYR A 4 -2.43 5.84 -12.65
CA TYR A 4 -3.73 5.71 -12.00
C TYR A 4 -3.58 5.57 -10.48
N ASN A 5 -4.56 6.07 -9.73
CA ASN A 5 -4.64 5.85 -8.29
C ASN A 5 -6.09 5.67 -7.82
N ALA A 6 -6.27 4.85 -6.80
CA ALA A 6 -7.50 4.75 -6.05
C ALA A 6 -7.60 5.92 -5.06
N ASP A 7 -8.54 6.82 -5.30
CA ASP A 7 -8.72 8.05 -4.54
C ASP A 7 -10.01 8.03 -3.75
N ARG A 8 -9.93 8.33 -2.45
CA ARG A 8 -11.13 8.47 -1.63
C ARG A 8 -11.90 9.73 -2.03
N LYS A 9 -13.20 9.58 -2.26
CA LYS A 9 -14.12 10.65 -2.70
C LYS A 9 -14.13 11.86 -1.77
N GLU A 10 -13.96 11.64 -0.46
CA GLU A 10 -14.00 12.71 0.56
C GLU A 10 -12.61 13.21 0.99
N SER A 11 -11.53 12.77 0.34
CA SER A 11 -10.18 13.16 0.75
C SER A 11 -9.93 14.65 0.48
N LYS A 12 -9.92 15.44 1.56
CA LYS A 12 -9.44 16.84 1.55
C LYS A 12 -7.91 16.96 1.50
N PHE A 13 -7.18 15.84 1.50
CA PHE A 13 -5.72 15.85 1.56
C PHE A 13 -5.12 16.09 0.18
N ASN A 14 -4.46 17.25 0.06
CA ASN A 14 -3.90 17.77 -1.18
C ASN A 14 -2.43 17.39 -1.42
N SER A 15 -1.78 16.69 -0.49
CA SER A 15 -0.38 16.33 -0.70
C SER A 15 -0.28 15.28 -1.82
N LYS A 16 0.28 15.73 -2.94
CA LYS A 16 0.63 14.91 -4.10
C LYS A 16 1.99 14.24 -3.94
N ILE A 17 2.63 14.32 -2.77
CA ILE A 17 3.94 13.68 -2.46
C ILE A 17 3.69 12.34 -1.77
N PHE A 18 4.53 11.35 -2.04
CA PHE A 18 4.36 9.95 -1.61
C PHE A 18 3.05 9.34 -2.08
N ARG A 19 2.58 9.74 -3.26
CA ARG A 19 1.41 9.11 -3.88
C ARG A 19 1.88 7.97 -4.75
N HIS A 20 1.34 6.79 -4.51
CA HIS A 20 1.64 5.56 -5.24
C HIS A 20 0.70 5.46 -6.44
N LEU A 21 1.25 5.30 -7.64
CA LEU A 21 0.49 5.39 -8.88
C LEU A 21 0.82 4.21 -9.79
N GLY A 22 -0.16 3.38 -10.11
CA GLY A 22 0.03 2.26 -11.05
C GLY A 22 0.07 2.75 -12.50
N THR A 23 0.79 2.05 -13.38
CA THR A 23 0.76 2.34 -14.83
C THR A 23 -0.54 1.92 -15.51
N SER A 24 -1.34 1.06 -14.89
CA SER A 24 -2.68 0.69 -15.34
C SER A 24 -3.76 1.01 -14.30
N PRO A 25 -5.03 1.15 -14.72
CA PRO A 25 -6.13 1.26 -13.78
C PRO A 25 -6.40 -0.06 -13.05
N VAL A 26 -5.93 -1.20 -13.58
CA VAL A 26 -6.05 -2.52 -12.93
C VAL A 26 -5.35 -2.51 -11.57
N ALA A 27 -4.11 -2.02 -11.50
CA ALA A 27 -3.39 -1.91 -10.22
C ALA A 27 -4.14 -1.06 -9.19
N ALA A 28 -4.81 0.02 -9.63
CA ALA A 28 -5.60 0.85 -8.74
C ALA A 28 -6.83 0.10 -8.21
N ALA A 29 -7.53 -0.67 -9.06
CA ALA A 29 -8.66 -1.49 -8.65
C ALA A 29 -8.24 -2.63 -7.71
N GLU A 30 -7.15 -3.32 -8.02
CA GLU A 30 -6.57 -4.37 -7.18
C GLU A 30 -6.11 -3.84 -5.82
N ARG A 31 -5.58 -2.61 -5.78
CA ARG A 31 -5.26 -1.92 -4.52
C ARG A 31 -6.49 -1.67 -3.66
N VAL A 32 -7.65 -1.36 -4.25
CA VAL A 32 -8.90 -1.20 -3.48
C VAL A 32 -9.26 -2.50 -2.75
N GLU A 33 -9.17 -3.64 -3.43
CA GLU A 33 -9.31 -4.94 -2.75
C GLU A 33 -8.21 -5.16 -1.72
N GLY A 34 -6.94 -4.92 -2.07
CA GLY A 34 -5.81 -5.09 -1.17
C GLY A 34 -5.97 -4.33 0.14
N MET A 35 -6.44 -3.08 0.07
CA MET A 35 -6.73 -2.26 1.25
C MET A 35 -7.93 -2.77 2.07
N PHE A 36 -8.95 -3.34 1.43
CA PHE A 36 -10.09 -3.94 2.12
C PHE A 36 -9.69 -5.24 2.84
N SER A 37 -9.03 -6.16 2.13
CA SER A 37 -8.56 -7.44 2.68
C SER A 37 -7.47 -7.26 3.73
N HIS A 38 -6.68 -6.18 3.69
CA HIS A 38 -5.73 -5.87 4.76
C HIS A 38 -6.44 -5.47 6.07
N GLN A 39 -7.62 -4.83 5.99
CA GLN A 39 -8.45 -4.50 7.16
C GLN A 39 -9.11 -5.73 7.77
N GLN A 40 -9.39 -6.73 6.94
CA GLN A 40 -10.10 -7.94 7.32
C GLN A 40 -9.30 -9.15 6.84
N HIS A 41 -8.35 -9.62 7.67
CA HIS A 41 -7.71 -10.90 7.41
C HIS A 41 -8.82 -11.95 7.36
N CYS A 42 -9.07 -12.51 6.18
CA CYS A 42 -10.23 -13.35 5.94
C CYS A 42 -9.88 -14.59 5.12
N ALA A 43 -10.75 -15.60 5.22
CA ALA A 43 -10.72 -16.79 4.38
C ALA A 43 -12.13 -17.05 3.85
N ILE A 44 -12.23 -17.37 2.57
CA ILE A 44 -13.47 -17.84 1.95
C ILE A 44 -13.46 -19.37 2.04
N ASN A 45 -14.41 -19.92 2.77
CA ASN A 45 -14.52 -21.34 3.05
C ASN A 45 -15.20 -22.11 1.90
N LEU A 46 -15.08 -23.43 1.90
CA LEU A 46 -15.66 -24.30 0.87
C LEU A 46 -17.19 -24.34 0.85
N ASP A 47 -17.83 -23.97 1.96
CA ASP A 47 -19.27 -23.74 2.08
C ASP A 47 -19.69 -22.31 1.70
N TYR A 48 -18.74 -21.52 1.19
CA TYR A 48 -18.88 -20.13 0.81
C TYR A 48 -19.15 -19.17 1.98
N SER A 49 -18.94 -19.59 3.23
CA SER A 49 -18.85 -18.63 4.33
C SER A 49 -17.50 -17.91 4.30
N VAL A 50 -17.43 -16.75 4.97
CA VAL A 50 -16.21 -15.95 5.10
C VAL A 50 -15.88 -15.83 6.57
N SER A 51 -14.77 -16.42 6.98
CA SER A 51 -14.21 -16.28 8.33
C SER A 51 -13.29 -15.07 8.38
N ILE A 52 -13.47 -14.20 9.38
CA ILE A 52 -12.61 -13.05 9.68
C ILE A 52 -11.76 -13.38 10.90
N PHE A 53 -10.46 -13.11 10.82
CA PHE A 53 -9.47 -13.44 11.83
C PHE A 53 -8.96 -12.22 12.59
N ASP A 54 -8.63 -12.40 13.87
CA ASP A 54 -7.80 -11.46 14.62
C ASP A 54 -6.31 -11.56 14.23
N ILE A 55 -5.49 -10.68 14.80
CA ILE A 55 -4.03 -10.68 14.61
C ILE A 55 -3.33 -11.97 15.09
N LEU A 56 -4.01 -12.81 15.88
CA LEU A 56 -3.52 -14.09 16.37
C LEU A 56 -4.04 -15.27 15.53
N GLY A 57 -4.75 -14.99 14.43
CA GLY A 57 -5.31 -16.00 13.54
C GLY A 57 -6.56 -16.69 14.07
N ARG A 58 -7.23 -16.12 15.08
CA ARG A 58 -8.48 -16.67 15.64
C ARG A 58 -9.68 -16.09 14.92
N VAL A 59 -10.65 -16.95 14.58
CA VAL A 59 -11.91 -16.49 13.97
C VAL A 59 -12.66 -15.64 14.99
N ILE A 60 -12.94 -14.39 14.64
CA ILE A 60 -13.70 -13.44 15.47
C ILE A 60 -15.09 -13.16 14.92
N LEU A 61 -15.33 -13.45 13.64
CA LEU A 61 -16.60 -13.23 12.97
C LEU A 61 -16.71 -14.14 11.76
N GLU A 62 -17.92 -14.63 11.50
CA GLU A 62 -18.25 -15.37 10.28
C GLU A 62 -19.41 -14.68 9.57
N LYS A 63 -19.32 -14.59 8.24
CA LYS A 63 -20.32 -13.94 7.38
C LYS A 63 -20.65 -14.87 6.21
N SER A 64 -21.82 -14.70 5.59
CA SER A 64 -22.03 -15.26 4.25
C SER A 64 -21.17 -14.52 3.22
N LEU A 65 -20.88 -15.18 2.09
CA LEU A 65 -20.23 -14.53 0.96
C LEU A 65 -21.01 -13.28 0.53
N GLU A 66 -22.34 -13.37 0.43
CA GLU A 66 -23.17 -12.26 -0.01
C GLU A 66 -23.03 -11.03 0.90
N GLN A 67 -22.98 -11.22 2.23
CA GLN A 67 -22.77 -10.13 3.17
C GLN A 67 -21.36 -9.52 3.01
N HIS A 68 -20.34 -10.37 2.83
CA HIS A 68 -18.96 -9.90 2.64
C HIS A 68 -18.79 -9.10 1.34
N LEU A 69 -19.49 -9.49 0.27
CA LEU A 69 -19.49 -8.75 -1.00
C LEU A 69 -20.19 -7.39 -0.88
N VAL A 70 -21.27 -7.29 -0.10
CA VAL A 70 -21.91 -6.01 0.21
C VAL A 70 -20.96 -5.10 1.01
N ASP A 71 -20.25 -5.65 2.00
CA ASP A 71 -19.24 -4.90 2.77
C ASP A 71 -18.13 -4.38 1.85
N PHE A 72 -17.66 -5.21 0.91
CA PHE A 72 -16.69 -4.80 -0.09
C PHE A 72 -17.24 -3.71 -1.02
N CYS A 73 -18.46 -3.82 -1.53
CA CYS A 73 -19.08 -2.78 -2.35
C CYS A 73 -19.17 -1.45 -1.60
N ASN A 74 -19.60 -1.49 -0.33
CA ASN A 74 -19.66 -0.32 0.53
C ASN A 74 -18.28 0.33 0.71
N TYR A 75 -17.24 -0.48 0.83
CA TYR A 75 -15.86 0.00 0.86
C TYR A 75 -15.41 0.60 -0.49
N ALA A 76 -15.56 -0.15 -1.58
CA ALA A 76 -15.11 0.23 -2.92
C ALA A 76 -15.76 1.52 -3.41
N LYS A 77 -17.05 1.74 -3.12
CA LYS A 77 -17.79 2.99 -3.44
C LYS A 77 -17.21 4.24 -2.81
N THR A 78 -16.43 4.13 -1.74
CA THR A 78 -15.76 5.28 -1.13
C THR A 78 -14.57 5.78 -1.96
N PHE A 79 -14.19 5.02 -3.00
CA PHE A 79 -13.11 5.33 -3.92
C PHE A 79 -13.63 5.62 -5.33
N HIS A 80 -12.80 6.31 -6.11
CA HIS A 80 -12.83 6.36 -7.56
C HIS A 80 -11.40 6.12 -8.08
N ILE A 81 -11.25 5.61 -9.30
CA ILE A 81 -9.93 5.45 -9.93
C ILE A 81 -9.66 6.65 -10.81
N SER A 82 -8.77 7.54 -10.37
CA SER A 82 -8.40 8.74 -11.11
C SER A 82 -7.23 8.50 -12.05
N GLU A 83 -7.29 9.03 -13.27
CA GLU A 83 -6.18 9.08 -14.21
C GLU A 83 -5.39 10.40 -14.08
N TYR A 84 -4.07 10.27 -14.03
CA TYR A 84 -3.12 11.37 -13.94
C TYR A 84 -2.07 11.30 -15.05
N CYS A 85 -1.50 12.46 -15.37
CA CYS A 85 -0.22 12.56 -16.04
C CYS A 85 0.87 12.80 -15.00
N ILE A 86 1.86 11.90 -14.94
CA ILE A 86 3.05 12.05 -14.11
C ILE A 86 4.25 12.61 -14.91
N ILE A 87 5.02 13.49 -14.26
CA ILE A 87 6.36 13.93 -14.65
C ILE A 87 7.39 13.19 -13.78
N ALA A 88 8.03 12.19 -14.37
CA ALA A 88 9.03 11.33 -13.74
C ALA A 88 10.16 11.08 -14.77
N ASN A 89 11.14 11.97 -14.81
CA ASN A 89 12.21 11.96 -15.80
C ASN A 89 13.40 11.12 -15.35
N ASN A 90 13.68 11.10 -14.05
CA ASN A 90 14.79 10.35 -13.47
C ASN A 90 14.34 9.59 -12.21
N PRO A 91 13.57 8.50 -12.38
CA PRO A 91 13.07 7.72 -11.26
C PRO A 91 14.19 6.86 -10.64
N LEU A 92 14.29 6.83 -9.32
CA LEU A 92 15.10 5.86 -8.60
C LEU A 92 14.34 4.54 -8.45
N ARG A 93 14.93 3.45 -8.93
CA ARG A 93 14.35 2.11 -8.84
C ARG A 93 14.44 1.56 -7.42
N LEU A 94 13.29 1.23 -6.85
CA LEU A 94 13.16 0.53 -5.58
C LEU A 94 12.84 -0.95 -5.81
N ILE A 95 13.16 -1.76 -4.80
CA ILE A 95 12.74 -3.16 -4.68
C ILE A 95 11.56 -3.19 -3.72
N ASP A 96 10.44 -3.75 -4.16
CA ASP A 96 9.31 -4.05 -3.29
C ASP A 96 9.63 -5.31 -2.46
N LEU A 97 9.78 -5.13 -1.15
CA LEU A 97 10.10 -6.20 -0.20
C LEU A 97 8.91 -6.61 0.65
N TRP A 98 7.79 -5.90 0.56
CA TRP A 98 6.68 -6.03 1.49
C TRP A 98 5.36 -6.36 0.79
N GLU A 99 5.29 -6.18 -0.55
CA GLU A 99 4.04 -6.25 -1.31
C GLU A 99 2.99 -5.25 -0.78
N ASP A 100 3.43 -4.28 0.03
CA ASP A 100 2.67 -3.27 0.78
C ASP A 100 3.62 -2.16 1.28
N ASP A 101 3.18 -0.91 1.29
CA ASP A 101 4.03 0.29 1.38
C ASP A 101 4.61 0.59 2.78
N PRO A 102 5.85 0.17 3.07
CA PRO A 102 6.78 1.17 3.61
C PRO A 102 8.20 1.08 3.04
N ILE A 103 8.55 2.10 2.26
CA ILE A 103 9.91 2.37 1.74
C ILE A 103 10.95 2.33 2.87
N GLY A 104 10.65 2.97 4.02
CA GLY A 104 11.59 3.06 5.13
C GLY A 104 11.84 1.75 5.87
N SER A 105 10.87 0.84 5.97
CA SER A 105 11.03 -0.42 6.70
C SER A 105 11.82 -1.46 5.90
N ALA A 106 11.90 -1.32 4.58
CA ALA A 106 12.76 -2.13 3.71
C ALA A 106 14.26 -1.91 3.98
N GLY A 107 14.63 -0.87 4.74
CA GLY A 107 16.02 -0.59 5.08
C GLY A 107 16.87 -0.27 3.83
N PRO A 108 18.20 -0.47 3.88
CA PRO A 108 19.07 -0.20 2.73
C PRO A 108 18.82 -1.16 1.54
N MET A 109 18.03 -2.22 1.74
CA MET A 109 17.64 -3.17 0.69
C MET A 109 16.53 -2.63 -0.20
N VAL A 110 15.91 -1.49 0.14
CA VAL A 110 14.85 -0.87 -0.66
C VAL A 110 15.33 -0.40 -2.03
N ILE A 111 16.63 -0.17 -2.23
CA ILE A 111 17.16 0.34 -3.49
C ILE A 111 17.71 -0.81 -4.34
N ASP A 112 17.37 -0.80 -5.63
CA ASP A 112 18.01 -1.68 -6.60
C ASP A 112 19.47 -1.25 -6.81
N LYS A 113 20.39 -1.99 -6.18
CA LYS A 113 21.82 -1.72 -6.23
C LYS A 113 22.41 -1.81 -7.64
N SER A 114 21.74 -2.48 -8.58
CA SER A 114 22.18 -2.54 -9.98
C SER A 114 22.03 -1.19 -10.71
N GLN A 115 21.20 -0.30 -10.17
CA GLN A 115 20.85 0.98 -10.79
C GLN A 115 21.63 2.18 -10.21
N ILE A 116 22.52 1.94 -9.25
CA ILE A 116 23.25 3.01 -8.54
C ILE A 116 24.73 2.67 -8.37
N SER A 117 25.55 3.71 -8.26
CA SER A 117 27.00 3.58 -8.06
C SER A 117 27.34 3.04 -6.66
N LEU A 118 28.55 2.48 -6.50
CA LEU A 118 29.07 2.07 -5.18
C LEU A 118 29.13 3.23 -4.17
N SER A 119 29.33 4.46 -4.64
CA SER A 119 29.32 5.65 -3.77
C SER A 119 27.91 5.88 -3.21
N GLU A 120 26.89 5.88 -4.07
CA GLU A 120 25.50 6.04 -3.67
C GLU A 120 25.06 4.90 -2.73
N GLN A 121 25.50 3.66 -2.97
CA GLN A 121 25.21 2.54 -2.08
C GLN A 121 25.71 2.78 -0.66
N ARG A 122 26.91 3.36 -0.48
CA ARG A 122 27.46 3.71 0.84
C ARG A 122 26.68 4.83 1.50
N GLU A 123 26.26 5.83 0.73
CA GLU A 123 25.44 6.94 1.24
C GLU A 123 24.06 6.43 1.70
N ILE A 124 23.43 5.53 0.95
CA ILE A 124 22.17 4.88 1.34
C ILE A 124 22.36 4.08 2.63
N GLN A 125 23.42 3.28 2.74
CA GLN A 125 23.73 2.56 3.98
C GLN A 125 23.87 3.51 5.17
N ALA A 126 24.50 4.68 4.96
CA ALA A 126 24.62 5.70 6.01
C ALA A 126 23.26 6.30 6.43
N ILE A 127 22.31 6.46 5.49
CA ILE A 127 20.94 6.91 5.81
C ILE A 127 20.23 5.93 6.74
N PHE A 128 20.39 4.63 6.47
CA PHE A 128 19.69 3.57 7.21
C PHE A 128 20.43 3.07 8.45
N HIS A 129 21.66 3.52 8.71
CA HIS A 129 22.39 3.14 9.92
C HIS A 129 21.56 3.45 11.19
N PRO A 130 21.48 2.53 12.17
CA PRO A 130 22.27 1.30 12.34
C PRO A 130 21.68 0.04 11.67
N PHE A 131 20.71 0.17 10.79
CA PHE A 131 20.03 -0.95 10.14
C PHE A 131 20.71 -1.35 8.82
N TYR A 132 21.00 -2.65 8.67
CA TYR A 132 21.70 -3.21 7.50
C TYR A 132 20.82 -4.10 6.61
N SER A 133 19.58 -4.33 7.03
CA SER A 133 18.60 -5.18 6.36
C SER A 133 17.21 -4.58 6.50
N VAL A 134 16.19 -5.35 6.08
CA VAL A 134 14.79 -5.10 6.43
C VAL A 134 14.66 -4.85 7.95
N ILE A 135 13.89 -3.81 8.29
CA ILE A 135 13.76 -3.25 9.63
C ILE A 135 12.45 -3.70 10.23
N HIS A 136 12.48 -4.79 11.00
CA HIS A 136 11.35 -5.21 11.81
C HIS A 136 11.29 -4.40 13.11
N PRO A 137 10.11 -4.31 13.76
CA PRO A 137 9.96 -3.57 15.03
C PRO A 137 11.01 -3.92 16.10
N PRO A 138 11.39 -5.20 16.33
CA PRO A 138 12.42 -5.53 17.32
C PRO A 138 13.78 -4.89 17.03
N HIS A 139 14.16 -4.72 15.74
CA HIS A 139 15.42 -4.09 15.38
C HIS A 139 15.49 -2.64 15.87
N ILE A 140 14.37 -1.92 15.79
CA ILE A 140 14.26 -0.52 16.22
C ILE A 140 14.44 -0.42 17.72
N PHE A 141 13.72 -1.23 18.50
CA PHE A 141 13.78 -1.20 19.96
C PHE A 141 15.13 -1.70 20.50
N ASN A 142 15.84 -2.55 19.76
CA ASN A 142 17.22 -2.96 20.10
C ASN A 142 18.25 -1.87 19.79
N SER A 143 17.96 -0.97 18.86
CA SER A 143 18.93 0.02 18.37
C SER A 143 18.70 1.43 18.89
N MET A 144 17.47 1.76 19.31
CA MET A 144 17.06 3.12 19.65
C MET A 144 16.26 3.14 20.94
N SER A 145 16.52 4.13 21.79
CA SER A 145 15.69 4.36 22.98
C SER A 145 14.40 5.10 22.60
N PHE A 146 13.36 4.98 23.45
CA PHE A 146 12.15 5.79 23.29
C PHE A 146 12.41 7.29 23.26
N LYS A 147 13.48 7.76 23.94
CA LYS A 147 13.87 9.17 23.95
C LYS A 147 14.34 9.61 22.56
N ASP A 148 15.09 8.76 21.87
CA ASP A 148 15.59 9.03 20.52
C ASP A 148 14.44 9.09 19.52
N ILE A 149 13.51 8.13 19.59
CA ILE A 149 12.33 8.10 18.70
C ILE A 149 11.43 9.32 18.96
N LYS A 150 11.23 9.72 20.22
CA LYS A 150 10.52 10.97 20.55
C LYS A 150 11.24 12.21 20.04
N ALA A 151 12.58 12.22 20.00
CA ALA A 151 13.36 13.31 19.42
C ALA A 151 13.13 13.42 17.90
N ILE A 152 13.08 12.30 17.18
CA ILE A 152 12.71 12.27 15.75
C ILE A 152 11.35 12.94 15.55
N LYS A 153 10.31 12.49 16.28
CA LYS A 153 8.97 13.08 16.17
C LYS A 153 8.97 14.59 16.42
N ARG A 154 9.78 15.07 17.39
CA ARG A 154 9.92 16.50 17.69
C ARG A 154 10.51 17.29 16.52
N ASN A 155 11.49 16.74 15.80
CA ASN A 155 12.11 17.41 14.65
C ASN A 155 11.13 17.64 13.49
N TYR A 156 10.05 16.85 13.41
CA TYR A 156 9.01 16.99 12.38
C TYR A 156 7.74 17.70 12.87
N LEU A 157 7.74 18.33 14.05
CA LEU A 157 6.54 18.97 14.61
C LEU A 157 5.96 20.10 13.75
N SER A 158 6.75 20.75 12.90
CA SER A 158 6.26 21.77 11.96
C SER A 158 6.04 21.22 10.55
N ASN A 159 6.45 19.97 10.26
CA ASN A 159 6.37 19.38 8.94
C ASN A 159 4.97 18.80 8.69
N ILE A 160 4.18 19.49 7.86
CA ILE A 160 2.80 19.10 7.52
C ILE A 160 2.77 17.72 6.86
N LEU A 161 3.65 17.48 5.88
CA LEU A 161 3.71 16.20 5.17
C LEU A 161 3.97 15.02 6.13
N PHE A 162 4.89 15.20 7.08
CA PHE A 162 5.18 14.15 8.07
C PHE A 162 3.96 13.85 8.94
N LYS A 163 3.23 14.88 9.38
CA LYS A 163 2.01 14.70 10.17
C LYS A 163 0.92 13.97 9.38
N GLU A 164 0.77 14.29 8.10
CA GLU A 164 -0.19 13.64 7.22
C GLU A 164 0.13 12.16 7.03
N GLU A 165 1.39 11.82 6.71
CA GLU A 165 1.82 10.42 6.56
C GLU A 165 1.69 9.63 7.87
N LEU A 166 2.05 10.23 9.01
CA LEU A 166 1.86 9.60 10.32
C LEU A 166 0.38 9.39 10.66
N LYS A 167 -0.49 10.32 10.27
CA LYS A 167 -1.94 10.17 10.43
C LYS A 167 -2.46 9.01 9.57
N LYS A 168 -2.05 8.89 8.30
CA LYS A 168 -2.41 7.75 7.45
C LYS A 168 -2.04 6.41 8.09
N ARG A 169 -0.84 6.32 8.68
CA ARG A 169 -0.38 5.14 9.42
C ARG A 169 -1.24 4.87 10.66
N LYS A 170 -1.56 5.92 11.44
CA LYS A 170 -2.49 5.81 12.58
C LYS A 170 -3.85 5.24 12.16
N ASP A 171 -4.44 5.81 11.11
CA ASP A 171 -5.75 5.42 10.62
C ASP A 171 -5.73 3.95 10.12
N ARG A 172 -4.63 3.51 9.50
CA ARG A 172 -4.40 2.11 9.11
C ARG A 172 -4.32 1.18 10.32
N SER A 173 -3.51 1.51 11.34
CA SER A 173 -3.41 0.72 12.57
C SER A 173 -4.76 0.55 13.26
N HIS A 174 -5.57 1.62 13.33
CA HIS A 174 -6.91 1.53 13.92
C HIS A 174 -7.82 0.61 13.10
N ALA A 175 -7.74 0.65 11.77
CA ALA A 175 -8.57 -0.17 10.89
C ALA A 175 -8.28 -1.68 11.03
N ILE A 176 -7.06 -2.06 11.43
CA ILE A 176 -6.66 -3.46 11.67
C ILE A 176 -6.70 -3.86 13.16
N GLY A 177 -7.16 -2.97 14.05
CA GLY A 177 -7.19 -3.21 15.50
C GLY A 177 -5.83 -3.22 16.20
N GLU A 178 -4.79 -2.66 15.57
CA GLU A 178 -3.46 -2.51 16.18
C GLU A 178 -3.44 -1.33 17.18
N ASP A 179 -2.80 -1.52 18.34
CA ASP A 179 -2.58 -0.42 19.29
C ASP A 179 -1.51 0.54 18.76
N PHE A 180 -2.00 1.63 18.15
CA PHE A 180 -1.13 2.67 17.61
C PHE A 180 -0.29 3.38 18.70
N ASN A 181 -0.66 3.30 19.99
CA ASN A 181 0.17 3.88 21.03
C ASN A 181 1.53 3.18 21.14
N ILE A 182 1.57 1.89 20.78
CA ILE A 182 2.78 1.08 20.70
C ILE A 182 3.38 1.20 19.29
N ALA A 183 2.58 0.94 18.25
CA ALA A 183 3.06 0.90 16.87
C ALA A 183 3.63 2.23 16.38
N GLN A 184 3.17 3.38 16.90
CA GLN A 184 3.66 4.69 16.47
C GLN A 184 5.18 4.82 16.53
N TYR A 185 5.87 4.12 17.44
CA TYR A 185 7.32 4.25 17.59
C TYR A 185 8.08 3.67 16.40
N GLN A 186 7.66 2.51 15.89
CA GLN A 186 8.25 1.95 14.66
C GLN A 186 7.89 2.80 13.44
N GLU A 187 6.65 3.29 13.39
CA GLU A 187 6.15 4.12 12.28
C GLU A 187 6.88 5.45 12.17
N ILE A 188 7.24 6.08 13.30
CA ILE A 188 8.04 7.31 13.32
C ILE A 188 9.42 7.08 12.71
N VAL A 189 10.08 5.97 13.05
CA VAL A 189 11.42 5.65 12.55
C VAL A 189 11.37 5.34 11.06
N TRP A 190 10.45 4.48 10.62
CA TRP A 190 10.28 4.19 9.19
C TRP A 190 9.94 5.45 8.38
N LEU A 191 9.14 6.37 8.94
CA LEU A 191 8.81 7.62 8.27
C LEU A 191 10.01 8.56 8.18
N ASP A 192 10.81 8.69 9.24
CA ASP A 192 12.06 9.46 9.21
C ASP A 192 13.03 8.96 8.15
N LEU A 193 13.25 7.64 8.08
CA LEU A 193 14.10 7.03 7.06
C LEU A 193 13.56 7.28 5.64
N THR A 194 12.24 7.21 5.46
CA THR A 194 11.59 7.55 4.18
C THR A 194 11.86 9.00 3.78
N PHE A 195 11.77 9.95 4.72
CA PHE A 195 12.05 11.36 4.47
C PHE A 195 13.52 11.64 4.19
N LYS A 196 14.44 10.98 4.91
CA LYS A 196 15.88 11.07 4.67
C LYS A 196 16.24 10.53 3.29
N LEU A 197 15.70 9.37 2.91
CA LEU A 197 15.89 8.78 1.58
C LEU A 197 15.34 9.71 0.49
N LYS A 198 14.13 10.26 0.66
CA LYS A 198 13.58 11.26 -0.25
C LYS A 198 14.51 12.47 -0.40
N LYS A 199 15.00 13.03 0.70
CA LYS A 199 15.90 14.19 0.66
C LYS A 199 17.20 13.86 -0.09
N TRP A 200 17.77 12.69 0.17
CA TRP A 200 18.97 12.22 -0.51
C TRP A 200 18.72 12.03 -2.02
N ALA A 201 17.65 11.35 -2.39
CA ALA A 201 17.31 11.07 -3.79
C ALA A 201 17.15 12.36 -4.60
N LEU A 202 16.43 13.34 -4.06
CA LEU A 202 16.30 14.67 -4.66
C LEU A 202 17.66 15.39 -4.77
N GLY A 203 18.53 15.26 -3.77
CA GLY A 203 19.88 15.82 -3.79
C GLY A 203 20.81 15.18 -4.84
N LYS A 204 20.51 13.95 -5.28
CA LYS A 204 21.21 13.26 -6.37
C LYS A 204 20.58 13.48 -7.75
N GLY A 205 19.48 14.21 -7.81
CA GLY A 205 18.76 14.49 -9.06
C GLY A 205 17.75 13.43 -9.47
N TYR A 206 17.43 12.46 -8.61
CA TYR A 206 16.25 11.63 -8.80
C TYR A 206 15.00 12.43 -8.48
N ASP A 207 13.95 12.32 -9.29
CA ASP A 207 12.72 13.12 -9.14
C ASP A 207 11.52 12.32 -8.64
N SER A 208 11.60 10.99 -8.70
CA SER A 208 10.53 10.06 -8.35
C SER A 208 11.13 8.75 -7.86
N PHE A 209 10.31 7.92 -7.23
CA PHE A 209 10.62 6.51 -7.07
C PHE A 209 9.78 5.66 -8.01
N VAL A 210 10.30 4.50 -8.39
CA VAL A 210 9.57 3.51 -9.18
C VAL A 210 9.86 2.11 -8.64
N TYR A 211 8.85 1.25 -8.56
CA TYR A 211 8.98 -0.14 -8.15
C TYR A 211 8.00 -0.99 -8.95
N SER A 212 8.19 -2.31 -8.96
CA SER A 212 7.24 -3.23 -9.58
C SER A 212 6.53 -4.02 -8.50
N ASN A 213 5.19 -3.98 -8.49
CA ASN A 213 4.38 -4.66 -7.48
C ASN A 213 3.84 -5.97 -8.04
N LYS A 214 4.23 -7.12 -7.50
CA LYS A 214 3.72 -8.42 -8.00
C LYS A 214 2.28 -8.71 -7.59
N LYS A 215 1.80 -8.05 -6.54
CA LYS A 215 0.44 -8.17 -6.03
C LYS A 215 -0.53 -7.23 -6.74
N GLU A 216 -0.07 -6.21 -7.46
CA GLU A 216 -0.95 -5.24 -8.13
C GLU A 216 -0.48 -4.99 -9.57
N GLY A 217 -1.40 -4.99 -10.53
CA GLY A 217 -1.12 -4.78 -11.95
C GLY A 217 -0.18 -5.82 -12.55
N ASN A 218 -0.16 -7.04 -12.00
CA ASN A 218 0.62 -8.17 -12.51
C ASN A 218 2.13 -7.87 -12.68
N GLY A 219 2.73 -7.17 -11.71
CA GLY A 219 4.17 -6.84 -11.77
C GLY A 219 4.50 -5.61 -12.61
N GLU A 220 3.52 -4.79 -12.98
CA GLU A 220 3.78 -3.52 -13.64
C GLU A 220 4.45 -2.49 -12.72
N ASP A 221 4.97 -1.42 -13.34
CA ASP A 221 5.61 -0.34 -12.61
C ASP A 221 4.59 0.53 -11.88
N ALA A 222 4.91 0.85 -10.62
CA ALA A 222 4.23 1.81 -9.79
C ALA A 222 5.20 2.95 -9.46
N TYR A 223 4.72 4.19 -9.61
CA TYR A 223 5.50 5.40 -9.38
C TYR A 223 5.11 6.05 -8.06
N ILE A 224 6.11 6.62 -7.38
CA ILE A 224 5.94 7.40 -6.15
C ILE A 224 6.50 8.79 -6.38
N THR A 225 5.67 9.79 -6.12
CA THR A 225 6.04 11.19 -6.26
C THR A 225 6.88 11.70 -5.09
N LEU A 226 7.88 12.54 -5.38
CA LEU A 226 8.74 13.17 -4.37
C LEU A 226 8.60 14.70 -4.33
N LEU A 227 8.14 15.32 -5.41
CA LEU A 227 8.03 16.77 -5.55
C LEU A 227 6.57 17.21 -5.67
N PRO A 228 6.22 18.39 -5.14
CA PRO A 228 4.98 19.05 -5.51
C PRO A 228 4.90 19.23 -7.03
N GLY A 229 3.72 19.05 -7.61
CA GLY A 229 3.48 19.37 -9.03
C GLY A 229 3.85 18.27 -10.04
N GLN A 230 4.40 17.12 -9.61
CA GLN A 230 4.65 15.99 -10.53
C GLN A 230 3.40 15.36 -11.12
N LEU A 231 2.22 15.63 -10.53
CA LEU A 231 0.95 15.06 -10.98
C LEU A 231 -0.01 16.13 -11.46
N LYS A 232 -0.46 15.97 -12.70
CA LYS A 232 -1.56 16.71 -13.30
C LYS A 232 -2.75 15.76 -13.49
N SER A 233 -3.92 16.12 -12.94
CA SER A 233 -5.14 15.35 -13.20
C SER A 233 -5.56 15.51 -14.66
N THR A 234 -6.07 14.44 -15.23
CA THR A 234 -6.67 14.44 -16.58
C THR A 234 -8.16 14.79 -16.56
N GLY A 235 -8.79 14.76 -15.38
CA GLY A 235 -10.24 14.86 -15.22
C GLY A 235 -10.99 13.53 -15.42
N ILE A 236 -10.31 12.47 -15.85
CA ILE A 236 -10.90 11.13 -15.98
C ILE A 236 -10.88 10.44 -14.61
N ALA A 237 -12.04 9.97 -14.18
CA ALA A 237 -12.24 9.18 -12.99
C ALA A 237 -13.23 8.05 -13.30
N LEU A 238 -12.92 6.84 -12.84
CA LEU A 238 -13.77 5.66 -13.00
C LEU A 238 -14.47 5.35 -11.67
N GLU A 239 -15.75 5.09 -11.76
CA GLU A 239 -16.65 4.83 -10.64
C GLU A 239 -16.99 3.34 -10.55
N PHE A 240 -17.16 2.86 -9.32
CA PHE A 240 -17.46 1.46 -9.07
C PHE A 240 -18.91 1.11 -9.43
N LEU A 241 -19.10 0.04 -10.21
CA LEU A 241 -20.40 -0.45 -10.68
C LEU A 241 -20.95 -1.51 -9.73
N GLU A 242 -21.47 -1.07 -8.57
CA GLU A 242 -22.00 -1.95 -7.51
C GLU A 242 -23.03 -2.95 -8.01
N ASP A 243 -24.08 -2.50 -8.71
CA ASP A 243 -25.18 -3.38 -9.16
C ASP A 243 -24.67 -4.51 -10.05
N LYS A 244 -23.75 -4.16 -10.97
CA LYS A 244 -23.12 -5.14 -11.86
C LYS A 244 -22.28 -6.13 -11.06
N TYR A 245 -21.43 -5.64 -10.16
CA TYR A 245 -20.58 -6.47 -9.32
C TYR A 245 -21.40 -7.46 -8.48
N LEU A 246 -22.43 -6.98 -7.77
CA LEU A 246 -23.28 -7.83 -6.93
C LEU A 246 -24.09 -8.85 -7.74
N SER A 247 -24.43 -8.55 -9.00
CA SER A 247 -25.15 -9.48 -9.88
C SER A 247 -24.25 -10.60 -10.47
N GLU A 248 -22.97 -10.32 -10.72
CA GLU A 248 -22.05 -11.25 -11.41
C GLU A 248 -21.14 -12.01 -10.43
N MET A 249 -20.52 -11.31 -9.46
CA MET A 249 -19.40 -11.85 -8.67
C MET A 249 -19.72 -12.98 -7.69
N PRO A 250 -20.92 -13.10 -7.08
CA PRO A 250 -21.21 -14.23 -6.20
C PRO A 250 -21.00 -15.58 -6.90
N LYS A 251 -21.42 -15.69 -8.17
CA LYS A 251 -21.23 -16.91 -8.95
C LYS A 251 -19.77 -17.15 -9.30
N VAL A 252 -19.07 -16.11 -9.74
CA VAL A 252 -17.65 -16.17 -10.13
C VAL A 252 -16.76 -16.61 -8.96
N ILE A 253 -17.01 -16.09 -7.76
CA ILE A 253 -16.24 -16.45 -6.56
C ILE A 253 -16.56 -17.88 -6.12
N LYS A 254 -17.82 -18.31 -6.18
CA LYS A 254 -18.20 -19.72 -5.91
C LYS A 254 -17.47 -20.68 -6.86
N GLU A 255 -17.45 -20.37 -8.15
CA GLU A 255 -16.70 -21.15 -9.15
C GLU A 255 -15.19 -21.14 -8.88
N MET A 256 -14.63 -20.01 -8.43
CA MET A 256 -13.24 -19.93 -8.01
C MET A 256 -12.97 -20.87 -6.83
N VAL A 257 -13.75 -20.75 -5.75
CA VAL A 257 -13.62 -21.60 -4.54
C VAL A 257 -13.72 -23.08 -4.89
N ASP A 258 -14.64 -23.46 -5.78
CA ASP A 258 -14.81 -24.84 -6.21
C ASP A 258 -13.56 -25.42 -6.91
N ARG A 259 -12.77 -24.61 -7.62
CA ARG A 259 -11.48 -25.03 -8.21
C ARG A 259 -10.41 -25.37 -7.17
N TYR A 260 -10.56 -24.88 -5.94
CA TYR A 260 -9.65 -25.14 -4.82
C TYR A 260 -10.11 -26.30 -3.93
N ARG A 261 -11.25 -26.96 -4.23
CA ARG A 261 -11.69 -28.14 -3.47
C ARG A 261 -10.62 -29.24 -3.50
N GLY A 262 -10.36 -29.82 -2.34
CA GLY A 262 -9.37 -30.89 -2.17
C GLY A 262 -7.92 -30.41 -2.14
N ARG A 263 -7.67 -29.10 -2.20
CA ARG A 263 -6.35 -28.51 -1.99
C ARG A 263 -6.14 -28.11 -0.53
N SER A 264 -4.89 -27.96 -0.13
CA SER A 264 -4.53 -27.35 1.15
C SER A 264 -4.91 -25.86 1.15
N LEU A 265 -4.82 -25.22 2.33
CA LEU A 265 -4.97 -23.77 2.45
C LEU A 265 -4.02 -23.05 1.47
N GLU A 266 -4.57 -22.24 0.58
CA GLU A 266 -3.80 -21.45 -0.39
C GLU A 266 -4.04 -19.95 -0.17
N LYS A 267 -2.97 -19.15 -0.25
CA LYS A 267 -3.07 -17.69 -0.29
C LYS A 267 -3.49 -17.28 -1.70
N VAL A 268 -4.66 -16.65 -1.82
CA VAL A 268 -5.21 -16.18 -3.09
C VAL A 268 -5.17 -14.65 -3.13
N TYR A 269 -4.57 -14.08 -4.16
CA TYR A 269 -4.68 -12.66 -4.48
C TYR A 269 -5.90 -12.44 -5.38
N HIS A 270 -6.53 -11.27 -5.25
CA HIS A 270 -7.66 -10.86 -6.09
C HIS A 270 -8.89 -11.77 -5.99
N ALA A 271 -9.13 -12.29 -4.79
CA ALA A 271 -10.24 -13.21 -4.50
C ALA A 271 -11.60 -12.52 -4.69
N LEU A 272 -11.70 -11.23 -4.35
CA LEU A 272 -12.94 -10.45 -4.54
C LEU A 272 -13.18 -10.08 -6.00
N TRP A 273 -12.15 -10.13 -6.85
CA TRP A 273 -12.31 -10.09 -8.31
C TRP A 273 -12.47 -11.48 -8.93
N GLY A 274 -12.47 -12.54 -8.12
CA GLY A 274 -12.54 -13.93 -8.59
C GLY A 274 -11.41 -14.30 -9.56
N GLN A 275 -10.24 -13.64 -9.41
CA GLN A 275 -9.08 -13.75 -10.30
C GLN A 275 -9.33 -13.29 -11.75
N ASN A 276 -10.35 -12.45 -11.98
CA ASN A 276 -10.63 -11.84 -13.28
C ASN A 276 -10.24 -10.36 -13.31
N ASP A 277 -10.26 -9.76 -14.50
CA ASP A 277 -10.01 -8.32 -14.69
C ASP A 277 -11.04 -7.48 -13.91
N PRO A 278 -10.62 -6.71 -12.88
CA PRO A 278 -11.51 -5.90 -12.07
C PRO A 278 -12.12 -4.73 -12.84
N MET A 279 -11.51 -4.27 -13.93
CA MET A 279 -11.94 -3.08 -14.68
C MET A 279 -13.32 -3.24 -15.32
N ARG A 280 -13.82 -4.47 -15.42
CA ARG A 280 -15.22 -4.76 -15.81
C ARG A 280 -16.25 -4.10 -14.88
N TYR A 281 -15.85 -3.73 -13.67
CA TYR A 281 -16.69 -3.14 -12.62
C TYR A 281 -16.33 -1.67 -12.32
N TRP A 282 -15.56 -1.02 -13.18
CA TRP A 282 -15.19 0.39 -13.06
C TRP A 282 -15.46 1.12 -14.38
N LYS A 283 -16.14 2.27 -14.36
CA LYS A 283 -16.47 3.04 -15.57
C LYS A 283 -16.46 4.55 -15.37
#